data_AF-A0A0K8TS60-F1
#
_entry.id   AF-A0A0K8TS60-F1
#
_cell.length_a   1.000
_cell.length_b   1.000
_cell.length_c   1.000
_cell.angle_alpha   90.00
_cell.angle_beta   90.00
_cell.angle_gamma   90.00
#
_symmetry.space_group_name_H-M   'P 1'
#
loop_
_entity.id
_entity.type
_entity.pdbx_description
1 polymer ?
#
loop_
_entity_poly.entity_id
_entity_poly.type
_entity_poly.pdbx_seq_one_letter_code
_entity_poly.pdbx_strand_id
1 'polypeptide(L)'
;SACFILASAILWQETSADCIVPGAPGPLKTGEIFTPVGECIKITCRGNFVSGIGCGMWVPGPGCKRSEPDTTKPYPDCCPKEIC
;
A
#
# COMPACT_ATOMS: atom_id res chain seq x y z
N SER A 1 33.14 45.41 -2.89
CA SER A 1 33.09 43.98 -2.53
C SER A 1 31.91 43.74 -1.62
N ALA A 2 30.88 43.05 -2.10
CA ALA A 2 29.68 42.71 -1.35
C ALA A 2 29.71 41.20 -1.07
N CYS A 3 29.60 40.82 0.20
CA CYS A 3 29.42 39.43 0.62
C CYS A 3 28.32 39.41 1.67
N PHE A 4 27.08 39.47 1.22
CA PHE A 4 25.90 39.18 2.03
C PHE A 4 25.50 37.73 1.77
N ILE A 5 26.16 36.78 2.44
CA ILE A 5 25.70 35.39 2.49
C ILE A 5 24.73 35.29 3.68
N LEU A 6 23.45 35.54 3.43
CA LEU A 6 22.39 35.17 4.36
C LEU A 6 22.22 33.65 4.29
N ALA A 7 22.86 32.95 5.22
CA ALA A 7 22.69 31.52 5.42
C ALA A 7 21.35 31.24 6.11
N SER A 8 20.24 31.33 5.38
CA SER A 8 18.99 30.70 5.79
C SER A 8 18.85 29.39 5.01
N ALA A 9 19.47 28.33 5.54
CA ALA A 9 19.06 26.98 5.19
C ALA A 9 17.66 26.78 5.79
N ILE A 10 16.64 27.20 5.03
CA ILE A 10 15.27 26.75 5.29
C ILE A 10 15.30 25.25 4.97
N LEU A 11 15.46 24.45 6.03
CA LEU A 11 15.11 23.04 6.01
C LEU A 11 13.62 23.00 5.69
N TRP A 12 13.28 22.86 4.41
CA TRP A 12 11.97 22.38 4.00
C TRP A 12 11.89 20.93 4.46
N GLN A 13 11.59 20.76 5.75
CA GLN A 13 11.25 19.47 6.29
C GLN A 13 9.82 19.22 5.83
N GLU A 14 9.68 18.67 4.63
CA GLU A 14 8.45 18.06 4.16
C GLU A 14 8.12 16.95 5.15
N THR A 15 7.44 17.28 6.25
CA THR A 15 6.84 16.29 7.14
C THR A 15 5.62 15.74 6.43
N SER A 16 5.80 15.06 5.29
CA SER A 16 4.82 14.06 4.91
C SER A 16 4.80 13.07 6.06
N ALA A 17 3.63 12.87 6.66
CA ALA A 17 3.49 11.79 7.61
C ALA A 17 3.74 10.49 6.85
N ASP A 18 4.87 9.86 7.13
CA ASP A 18 5.24 8.60 6.50
C ASP A 18 4.59 7.46 7.30
N CYS A 19 4.00 6.49 6.59
CA CYS A 19 3.39 5.33 7.20
C CYS A 19 4.44 4.24 7.41
N ILE A 20 4.55 3.72 8.64
CA ILE A 20 5.36 2.54 8.94
C ILE A 20 4.48 1.30 8.83
N VAL A 21 4.74 0.47 7.83
CA VAL A 21 4.01 -0.77 7.58
C VAL A 21 4.94 -1.98 7.76
N PRO A 22 4.60 -2.96 8.61
CA PRO A 22 5.38 -4.18 8.75
C PRO A 22 5.55 -4.90 7.40
N GLY A 23 6.78 -5.33 7.09
CA GLY A 23 7.11 -6.01 5.84
C GLY A 23 7.40 -5.08 4.65
N ALA A 24 7.14 -3.77 4.76
CA ALA A 24 7.59 -2.81 3.75
C ALA A 24 9.11 -2.61 3.83
N PRO A 25 9.78 -2.29 2.70
CA PRO A 25 11.23 -2.05 2.68
C PRO A 25 11.66 -0.75 3.39
N GLY A 26 10.70 0.08 3.78
CA GLY A 26 10.92 1.35 4.49
C GLY A 26 9.60 2.08 4.76
N PRO A 27 9.68 3.32 5.30
CA PRO A 27 8.51 4.19 5.46
C PRO A 27 7.84 4.46 4.10
N LEU A 28 6.52 4.33 4.06
CA LEU A 28 5.72 4.65 2.87
C LEU A 28 5.30 6.11 2.91
N LYS A 29 5.49 6.83 1.82
CA LYS A 29 4.99 8.20 1.67
C LYS A 29 3.49 8.23 1.47
N THR A 30 2.87 9.36 1.76
CA THR A 30 1.44 9.56 1.49
C THR A 30 1.10 9.25 0.03
N GLY A 31 0.10 8.39 -0.19
CA GLY A 31 -0.33 7.95 -1.52
C GLY A 31 0.39 6.70 -2.03
N GLU A 32 1.50 6.29 -1.42
CA GLU A 32 2.17 5.05 -1.81
C GLU A 32 1.33 3.82 -1.45
N ILE A 33 1.49 2.81 -2.30
CA ILE A 33 0.77 1.54 -2.23
C ILE A 33 1.78 0.44 -1.96
N PHE A 34 1.45 -0.43 -1.02
CA PHE A 34 2.23 -1.62 -0.68
C PHE A 34 1.34 -2.85 -0.64
N THR A 35 1.84 -3.96 -1.18
CA THR A 35 1.21 -5.28 -1.11
C THR A 35 2.21 -6.22 -0.44
N PRO A 36 1.93 -6.70 0.78
CA PRO A 36 2.82 -7.64 1.47
C PRO A 36 2.92 -8.96 0.68
N VAL A 37 4.13 -9.52 0.61
CA VAL A 37 4.34 -10.84 0.01
C VAL A 37 3.62 -11.88 0.87
N GLY A 38 2.86 -12.78 0.23
CA GLY A 38 2.09 -13.80 0.94
C GLY A 38 0.71 -13.34 1.41
N GLU A 39 0.33 -12.08 1.17
CA GLU A 39 -1.00 -11.57 1.49
C GLU A 39 -1.68 -10.96 0.26
N CYS A 40 -3.00 -11.14 0.16
CA CYS A 40 -3.81 -10.53 -0.89
C CYS A 40 -4.53 -9.27 -0.38
N ILE A 41 -3.73 -8.27 0.01
CA ILE A 41 -4.21 -7.00 0.54
C ILE A 41 -3.47 -5.84 -0.12
N LYS A 42 -4.19 -4.79 -0.49
CA LYS A 42 -3.61 -3.52 -0.91
C LYS A 42 -3.60 -2.56 0.26
N ILE A 43 -2.42 -2.15 0.69
CA ILE A 43 -2.23 -1.13 1.72
C ILE A 43 -1.91 0.20 1.03
N THR A 44 -2.57 1.27 1.45
CA THR A 44 -2.32 2.63 0.96
C THR A 44 -2.01 3.54 2.14
N CYS A 45 -0.88 4.23 2.09
CA CYS A 45 -0.55 5.24 3.08
C CYS A 45 -1.40 6.50 2.85
N ARG A 46 -2.05 6.99 3.92
CA ARG A 46 -2.89 8.19 3.92
C ARG A 46 -2.30 9.30 4.78
N GLY A 47 -0.98 9.33 4.90
CA GLY A 47 -0.25 10.25 5.77
C GLY A 47 -0.11 9.68 7.17
N ASN A 48 -1.04 10.02 8.06
CA ASN A 48 -0.95 9.62 9.47
C ASN A 48 -1.50 8.21 9.75
N PHE A 49 -2.11 7.56 8.75
CA PHE A 49 -2.72 6.24 8.90
C PHE A 49 -2.64 5.46 7.59
N VAL A 50 -2.91 4.16 7.67
CA VAL A 50 -2.96 3.26 6.52
C VAL A 50 -4.38 2.79 6.27
N SER A 51 -4.72 2.60 4.99
CA SER A 51 -5.96 1.96 4.55
C SER A 51 -5.61 0.63 3.91
N GLY A 52 -6.18 -0.47 4.40
CA GLY A 52 -6.07 -1.80 3.81
C GLY A 52 -7.35 -2.19 3.07
N ILE A 53 -7.22 -2.74 1.86
CA ILE A 53 -8.34 -3.30 1.11
C ILE A 53 -7.98 -4.72 0.69
N GLY A 54 -8.77 -5.69 1.17
CA GLY A 54 -8.69 -7.10 0.76
C GLY A 54 -9.71 -7.45 -0.32
N CYS A 55 -9.74 -8.72 -0.70
CA CYS A 55 -10.72 -9.22 -1.67
C CYS A 55 -12.15 -9.17 -1.13
N GLY A 56 -13.10 -8.85 -2.01
CA GLY A 56 -14.51 -8.89 -1.68
C GLY A 56 -14.98 -10.29 -1.25
N MET A 57 -15.98 -10.34 -0.37
CA MET A 57 -16.64 -11.58 0.03
C MET A 57 -17.91 -11.79 -0.79
N TRP A 58 -18.04 -12.96 -1.39
CA TRP A 58 -19.16 -13.35 -2.23
C TRP A 58 -19.37 -14.87 -2.15
N VAL A 59 -20.60 -15.30 -2.48
CA VAL A 59 -21.00 -16.71 -2.54
C VAL A 59 -20.98 -17.16 -4.01
N PRO A 60 -20.32 -18.27 -4.35
CA PRO A 60 -20.32 -18.77 -5.73
C PRO A 60 -21.70 -19.18 -6.23
N GLY A 61 -21.87 -19.13 -7.55
CA GLY A 61 -23.03 -19.68 -8.22
C GLY A 61 -23.20 -21.20 -8.02
N PRO A 62 -24.39 -21.76 -8.30
CA PRO A 62 -24.64 -23.19 -8.19
C PRO A 62 -23.66 -24.02 -9.02
N GLY A 63 -23.03 -25.03 -8.40
CA GLY A 63 -22.03 -25.89 -9.05
C GLY A 63 -20.63 -25.28 -9.16
N CYS A 64 -20.45 -24.02 -8.78
CA CYS A 64 -19.17 -23.33 -8.80
C CYS A 64 -18.53 -23.29 -7.41
N LYS A 65 -17.22 -23.07 -7.38
CA LYS A 65 -16.45 -22.86 -6.15
C LYS A 65 -15.63 -21.59 -6.23
N ARG A 66 -15.31 -21.04 -5.07
CA ARG A 66 -14.33 -19.96 -4.94
C ARG A 66 -12.93 -20.58 -4.96
N SER A 67 -12.05 -20.07 -5.82
CA SER A 67 -10.64 -20.46 -5.81
C SER A 67 -9.97 -20.01 -4.52
N GLU A 68 -8.83 -20.61 -4.20
CA GLU A 68 -7.93 -20.02 -3.21
C GLU A 68 -7.31 -18.72 -3.77
N PRO A 69 -6.93 -17.77 -2.91
CA PRO A 69 -6.17 -16.60 -3.32
C PRO A 69 -4.78 -17.00 -3.82
N ASP A 70 -4.30 -16.35 -4.87
CA ASP A 70 -2.96 -16.55 -5.41
C ASP A 70 -2.02 -15.47 -4.88
N THR A 71 -1.46 -15.70 -3.69
CA THR A 71 -0.61 -14.73 -2.98
C THR A 71 0.76 -14.52 -3.62
N THR A 72 1.03 -15.16 -4.77
CA THR A 72 2.21 -14.87 -5.60
C THR A 72 2.01 -13.65 -6.50
N LYS A 73 0.76 -13.20 -6.65
CA LYS A 73 0.38 -12.06 -7.48
C LYS A 73 0.08 -10.82 -6.64
N PRO A 74 0.20 -9.61 -7.21
CA PRO A 74 -0.24 -8.39 -6.55
C PRO A 74 -1.77 -8.32 -6.46
N TYR A 75 -2.30 -7.56 -5.51
CA TYR A 75 -3.71 -7.18 -5.52
C TYR A 75 -4.00 -6.28 -6.74
N PRO A 76 -5.13 -6.48 -7.46
CA PRO A 76 -6.24 -7.40 -7.19
C PRO A 76 -6.09 -8.79 -7.82
N ASP A 77 -5.01 -9.07 -8.55
CA ASP A 77 -4.85 -10.31 -9.31
C ASP A 77 -4.70 -11.56 -8.45
N CYS A 78 -4.27 -11.39 -7.20
CA CYS A 78 -4.26 -12.46 -6.20
C CYS A 78 -5.65 -12.87 -5.69
N CYS A 79 -6.71 -12.12 -6.02
CA CYS A 79 -8.02 -12.37 -5.44
C CYS A 79 -8.66 -13.67 -5.96
N PRO A 80 -9.43 -14.37 -5.11
CA PRO A 80 -10.18 -15.54 -5.51
C PRO A 80 -11.10 -15.28 -6.71
N LYS A 81 -11.15 -16.25 -7.61
CA LYS A 81 -12.04 -16.27 -8.77
C LYS A 81 -13.09 -17.35 -8.61
N GLU A 82 -14.19 -17.20 -9.33
CA GLU A 82 -15.15 -18.29 -9.47
C GLU A 82 -14.63 -19.33 -10.44
N ILE A 83 -14.68 -20.59 -10.03
CA ILE A 83 -14.33 -21.75 -10.84
C ILE A 83 -15.58 -22.60 -10.97
N CYS A 84 -16.04 -22.71 -12.22
CA CYS A 84 -17.03 -23.64 -12.73
C CYS A 84 -16.33 -24.38 -13.90
#